data_AF-A0A318R6J1-F1
#
_entry.id   AF-A0A318R6J1-F1
#
_cell.length_a   1.000
_cell.length_b   1.000
_cell.length_c   1.000
_cell.angle_alpha   90.00
_cell.angle_beta   90.00
_cell.angle_gamma   90.00
#
_symmetry.space_group_name_H-M   'P 1'
#
loop_
_entity.id
_entity.type
_entity.pdbx_description
1 polymer ?
#
loop_
_entity_poly.entity_id
_entity_poly.type
_entity_poly.pdbx_seq_one_letter_code
_entity_poly.pdbx_strand_id
1 'polypeptide(L)'
;MSGWLYLIKNGNLYKIGITKNLDNRMRQLKPDYIVAKLYSDQFKKLEKEFHQRYKNVRIPQTEYFRLDQKHIREIKRRINKIKYSKRVILENLIKSCCLLLCMFFIVLTFMYLTVNDLENILYRSLSLMEKISYFFSFITLFLKSDKYLSFWNEIKYRLSSTFIFFLSALFFKVASVFLL
;
A
#
# COMPACT_ATOMS: atom_id res chain seq x y z
N MET A 1 12.18 -3.80 -8.84
CA MET A 1 10.84 -3.47 -9.39
C MET A 1 9.81 -4.20 -8.55
N SER A 2 8.71 -3.55 -8.15
CA SER A 2 7.64 -4.16 -7.34
C SER A 2 6.52 -4.70 -8.22
N GLY A 3 5.76 -5.67 -7.72
CA GLY A 3 4.64 -6.26 -8.42
C GLY A 3 3.80 -7.15 -7.52
N TRP A 4 2.69 -7.62 -8.08
CA TRP A 4 1.77 -8.52 -7.40
C TRP A 4 2.11 -9.97 -7.71
N LEU A 5 2.07 -10.80 -6.68
CA LEU A 5 1.88 -12.23 -6.75
C LEU A 5 0.43 -12.53 -6.36
N TYR A 6 -0.24 -13.41 -7.09
CA TYR A 6 -1.60 -13.85 -6.78
C TYR A 6 -1.77 -15.36 -6.90
N LEU A 7 -2.71 -15.86 -6.12
CA LEU A 7 -3.29 -17.20 -6.22
C LEU A 7 -4.78 -17.02 -6.43
N ILE A 8 -5.29 -17.50 -7.55
CA ILE A 8 -6.73 -17.45 -7.90
C ILE A 8 -7.26 -18.86 -8.13
N LYS A 9 -8.59 -19.01 -8.03
CA LYS A 9 -9.31 -20.27 -8.25
C LYS A 9 -10.33 -20.10 -9.37
N ASN A 10 -10.32 -21.05 -10.31
CA ASN A 10 -11.30 -21.20 -11.39
C ASN A 10 -11.76 -22.67 -11.39
N GLY A 11 -13.00 -22.94 -10.98
CA GLY A 11 -13.51 -24.27 -10.75
C GLY A 11 -12.62 -25.04 -9.75
N ASN A 12 -12.11 -26.19 -10.18
CA ASN A 12 -11.23 -27.03 -9.35
C ASN A 12 -9.74 -26.73 -9.56
N LEU A 13 -9.40 -25.70 -10.33
CA LEU A 13 -8.03 -25.35 -10.69
C LEU A 13 -7.59 -24.06 -10.02
N TYR A 14 -6.31 -24.00 -9.70
CA TYR A 14 -5.68 -22.84 -9.11
C TYR A 14 -4.60 -22.29 -10.04
N LYS A 15 -4.48 -20.97 -10.12
CA LYS A 15 -3.43 -20.31 -10.90
C LYS A 15 -2.57 -19.46 -9.97
N ILE A 16 -1.26 -19.70 -10.03
CA ILE A 16 -0.24 -18.88 -9.38
C ILE A 16 0.36 -18.00 -10.47
N GLY A 17 0.25 -16.68 -10.32
CA GLY A 17 0.78 -15.76 -11.32
C GLY A 17 1.23 -14.45 -10.74
N ILE A 18 1.88 -13.66 -11.60
CA ILE A 18 2.32 -12.30 -11.29
C ILE A 18 1.71 -11.25 -12.21
N THR A 19 1.68 -10.00 -11.76
CA THR A 19 1.29 -8.84 -12.58
C THR A 19 1.78 -7.53 -11.97
N LYS A 20 1.95 -6.49 -12.80
CA LYS A 20 2.14 -5.11 -12.29
C LYS A 20 0.81 -4.45 -11.93
N ASN A 21 -0.28 -4.81 -12.62
CA ASN A 21 -1.60 -4.26 -12.42
C ASN A 21 -2.57 -5.40 -12.07
N LEU A 22 -2.90 -5.51 -10.78
CA LEU A 22 -3.76 -6.58 -10.27
C LEU A 22 -5.18 -6.44 -10.79
N ASP A 23 -5.75 -5.24 -10.72
CA ASP A 23 -7.15 -5.00 -11.06
C ASP A 23 -7.43 -5.29 -12.54
N ASN A 24 -6.56 -4.82 -13.43
CA ASN A 24 -6.67 -5.14 -14.85
C ASN A 24 -6.56 -6.65 -15.08
N ARG A 25 -5.62 -7.32 -14.40
CA ARG A 25 -5.43 -8.77 -14.54
C ARG A 25 -6.63 -9.57 -14.03
N MET A 26 -7.24 -9.17 -12.92
CA MET A 26 -8.43 -9.83 -12.39
C MET A 26 -9.66 -9.61 -13.28
N ARG A 27 -9.80 -8.42 -13.89
CA ARG A 27 -10.84 -8.17 -14.91
C ARG A 27 -10.68 -9.04 -16.16
N GLN A 28 -9.44 -9.30 -16.58
CA GLN A 28 -9.15 -10.18 -17.72
C GLN A 28 -9.39 -11.65 -17.38
N LEU A 29 -8.91 -12.11 -16.23
CA LEU A 29 -8.96 -13.52 -15.85
C LEU A 29 -10.33 -13.95 -15.32
N LYS A 30 -11.12 -13.02 -14.76
CA LYS A 30 -12.44 -13.24 -14.14
C LYS A 30 -12.48 -14.51 -13.27
N PRO A 31 -11.61 -14.61 -12.24
CA PRO A 31 -11.60 -15.79 -11.39
C PRO A 31 -12.83 -15.88 -10.51
N ASP A 32 -13.18 -17.09 -10.11
CA ASP A 32 -14.25 -17.30 -9.12
C ASP A 32 -13.84 -16.68 -7.78
N TYR A 33 -12.58 -16.90 -7.38
CA TYR A 33 -12.05 -16.41 -6.11
C TYR A 33 -10.59 -15.99 -6.20
N ILE A 34 -10.26 -14.86 -5.58
CA ILE A 34 -8.87 -14.50 -5.24
C ILE A 34 -8.55 -15.15 -3.89
N VAL A 35 -7.77 -16.23 -3.94
CA VAL A 35 -7.44 -17.05 -2.76
C VAL A 35 -6.38 -16.36 -1.89
N ALA A 36 -5.38 -15.74 -2.52
CA ALA A 36 -4.34 -14.96 -1.86
C ALA A 36 -3.72 -13.96 -2.84
N LYS A 37 -3.23 -12.83 -2.31
CA LYS A 37 -2.45 -11.85 -3.07
C LYS A 37 -1.37 -11.22 -2.19
N LEU A 38 -0.29 -10.76 -2.82
CA LEU A 38 0.82 -10.10 -2.15
C LEU A 38 1.49 -9.10 -3.08
N TYR A 39 1.65 -7.86 -2.63
CA TYR A 39 2.51 -6.89 -3.29
C TYR A 39 3.94 -6.94 -2.72
N SER A 40 4.92 -7.23 -3.57
CA SER A 40 6.32 -7.40 -3.17
C SER A 40 7.28 -7.05 -4.32
N ASP A 41 8.52 -6.68 -3.99
CA ASP A 41 9.64 -6.60 -4.92
C ASP A 41 10.26 -7.98 -5.25
N GLN A 42 9.94 -9.01 -4.48
CA GLN A 42 10.39 -10.39 -4.68
C GLN A 42 9.38 -11.26 -5.44
N PHE A 43 8.27 -10.68 -5.90
CA PHE A 43 7.14 -11.39 -6.52
C PHE A 43 7.53 -12.38 -7.64
N LYS A 44 8.49 -12.02 -8.51
CA LYS A 44 9.02 -12.91 -9.56
C LYS A 44 9.76 -14.13 -9.01
N LYS A 45 10.60 -13.92 -7.99
CA LYS A 45 11.35 -15.01 -7.34
C LYS A 45 10.40 -15.99 -6.66
N LEU A 46 9.38 -15.46 -5.99
CA LEU A 46 8.36 -16.24 -5.28
C LEU A 46 7.50 -17.05 -6.23
N GLU A 47 7.07 -16.47 -7.35
CA GLU A 47 6.36 -17.22 -8.39
C GLU A 47 7.18 -18.40 -8.88
N LYS A 48 8.46 -18.17 -9.23
CA LYS A 48 9.37 -19.23 -9.67
C LYS A 48 9.51 -20.32 -8.61
N GLU A 49 9.69 -19.95 -7.34
CA GLU A 49 9.75 -20.91 -6.22
C GLU A 49 8.47 -21.73 -6.12
N PHE A 50 7.30 -21.09 -6.19
CA PHE A 50 6.02 -21.80 -6.10
C PHE A 50 5.78 -22.71 -7.31
N HIS A 51 6.10 -22.27 -8.52
CA HIS A 51 5.99 -23.08 -9.73
C HIS A 51 6.90 -24.30 -9.69
N GLN A 52 8.12 -24.16 -9.14
CA GLN A 52 9.04 -25.29 -8.95
C GLN A 52 8.55 -26.24 -7.85
N ARG A 53 8.13 -25.71 -6.71
CA ARG A 53 7.65 -26.48 -5.56
C ARG A 53 6.43 -27.34 -5.90
N TYR A 54 5.48 -26.80 -6.66
CA TYR A 54 4.25 -27.49 -7.02
C TYR A 54 4.26 -28.05 -8.46
N LYS A 55 5.46 -28.29 -9.03
CA LYS A 55 5.61 -28.82 -10.39
C LYS A 55 4.84 -30.12 -10.62
N ASN A 56 4.82 -31.01 -9.62
CA ASN A 56 4.20 -32.33 -9.72
C ASN A 56 2.66 -32.28 -9.82
N VAL A 57 2.05 -31.18 -9.36
CA VAL A 57 0.60 -30.96 -9.41
C VAL A 57 0.23 -29.87 -10.42
N ARG A 58 1.19 -29.43 -11.23
CA ARG A 58 0.98 -28.46 -12.31
C ARG A 58 0.40 -29.17 -13.52
N ILE A 59 -0.59 -28.55 -14.16
CA ILE A 59 -1.12 -29.03 -15.43
C ILE A 59 -0.10 -28.70 -16.54
N PRO A 60 0.36 -29.70 -17.32
CA PRO A 60 1.33 -29.51 -18.39
C PRO A 60 0.96 -28.34 -19.32
N GLN A 61 1.97 -27.58 -19.76
CA GLN A 61 1.83 -26.46 -20.70
C GLN A 61 0.95 -25.29 -20.22
N THR A 62 0.49 -25.29 -18.97
CA THR A 62 -0.32 -24.19 -18.40
C THR A 62 0.33 -23.61 -17.15
N GLU A 63 -0.23 -22.51 -16.64
CA GLU A 63 0.08 -21.95 -15.33
C GLU A 63 -0.94 -22.38 -14.26
N TYR A 64 -1.74 -23.41 -14.52
CA TYR A 64 -2.73 -23.95 -13.60
C TYR A 64 -2.21 -25.18 -12.86
N PHE A 65 -2.74 -25.38 -11.65
CA PHE A 65 -2.34 -26.40 -10.69
C PHE A 65 -3.57 -27.06 -10.09
N ARG A 66 -3.50 -28.37 -9.85
CA ARG A 66 -4.47 -29.14 -9.06
C ARG A 66 -4.05 -29.13 -7.59
N LEU A 67 -4.25 -28.00 -6.93
CA LEU A 67 -3.87 -27.83 -5.52
C LEU A 67 -4.95 -28.38 -4.58
N ASP A 68 -4.52 -29.03 -3.51
CA ASP A 68 -5.38 -29.43 -2.40
C ASP A 68 -5.33 -28.37 -1.29
N GLN A 69 -6.09 -28.59 -0.21
CA GLN A 69 -6.12 -27.67 0.93
C GLN A 69 -4.77 -27.55 1.64
N LYS A 70 -3.93 -28.59 1.64
CA LYS A 70 -2.60 -28.55 2.27
C LYS A 70 -1.68 -27.60 1.50
N HIS A 71 -1.66 -27.71 0.17
CA HIS A 71 -0.91 -26.82 -0.71
C HIS A 71 -1.36 -25.35 -0.54
N ILE A 72 -2.66 -25.09 -0.52
CA ILE A 72 -3.20 -23.74 -0.36
C ILE A 72 -2.78 -23.13 0.98
N ARG A 73 -2.89 -23.89 2.08
CA ARG A 73 -2.46 -23.46 3.41
C ARG A 73 -0.96 -23.16 3.44
N GLU A 74 -0.14 -23.98 2.80
CA GLU A 74 1.30 -23.74 2.74
C GLU A 74 1.63 -22.46 1.95
N ILE A 75 1.01 -22.25 0.79
CA ILE A 75 1.19 -21.02 -0.01
C ILE A 75 0.81 -19.80 0.82
N LYS A 76 -0.37 -19.80 1.44
CA LYS A 76 -0.82 -18.69 2.30
C LYS A 76 0.16 -18.43 3.44
N ARG A 77 0.65 -19.49 4.09
CA ARG A 77 1.64 -19.38 5.18
C ARG A 77 2.96 -18.78 4.71
N ARG A 78 3.48 -19.20 3.54
CA ARG A 78 4.70 -18.64 2.95
C ARG A 78 4.51 -17.18 2.56
N ILE A 79 3.39 -16.86 1.91
CA ILE A 79 3.02 -15.48 1.58
C ILE A 79 2.98 -14.59 2.83
N ASN A 80 2.36 -15.09 3.90
CA ASN A 80 2.21 -14.36 5.17
C ASN A 80 3.55 -14.08 5.86
N LYS A 81 4.57 -14.93 5.67
CA LYS A 81 5.91 -14.76 6.26
C LYS A 81 6.78 -13.74 5.54
N ILE A 82 6.42 -13.33 4.32
CA ILE A 82 7.23 -12.39 3.55
C ILE A 82 7.19 -11.04 4.24
N LYS A 83 8.38 -10.51 4.53
CA LYS A 83 8.52 -9.24 5.24
C LYS A 83 8.08 -8.08 4.35
N TYR A 84 7.51 -7.08 5.01
CA TYR A 84 7.24 -5.78 4.45
C TYR A 84 8.53 -5.15 3.88
N SER A 85 8.55 -4.85 2.57
CA SER A 85 9.74 -4.34 1.87
C SER A 85 9.97 -2.85 2.14
N LYS A 86 11.24 -2.48 2.37
CA LYS A 86 11.70 -1.08 2.51
C LYS A 86 11.30 -0.21 1.31
N ARG A 87 11.24 -0.80 0.11
CA ARG A 87 10.83 -0.06 -1.09
C ARG A 87 9.38 0.39 -1.02
N VAL A 88 8.49 -0.43 -0.47
CA VAL A 88 7.07 -0.05 -0.32
C VAL A 88 6.91 1.04 0.74
N ILE A 89 7.73 1.03 1.80
CA ILE A 89 7.81 2.13 2.76
C ILE A 89 8.18 3.43 2.04
N LEU A 90 9.24 3.39 1.23
CA LEU A 90 9.70 4.56 0.48
C LEU A 90 8.63 5.07 -0.50
N GLU A 91 7.99 4.18 -1.25
CA GLU A 91 6.88 4.53 -2.16
C GLU A 91 5.73 5.20 -1.40
N ASN A 92 5.42 4.72 -0.18
CA ASN A 92 4.38 5.28 0.67
C ASN A 92 4.77 6.64 1.25
N LEU A 93 6.04 6.81 1.60
CA LEU A 93 6.61 8.07 2.07
C LEU A 93 6.51 9.15 1.00
N ILE A 94 6.98 8.87 -0.20
CA ILE A 94 6.92 9.80 -1.33
C ILE A 94 5.48 10.23 -1.60
N LYS A 95 4.54 9.27 -1.65
CA LYS A 95 3.12 9.58 -1.87
C LYS A 95 2.53 10.48 -0.79
N SER A 96 2.87 10.21 0.48
CA SER A 96 2.35 10.98 1.62
C SER A 96 2.93 12.40 1.61
N CYS A 97 4.22 12.56 1.34
CA CYS A 97 4.87 13.87 1.20
C CYS A 97 4.29 14.67 0.01
N CYS A 98 4.11 14.04 -1.16
CA CYS A 98 3.49 14.70 -2.31
C CYS A 98 2.06 15.16 -2.00
N LEU A 99 1.26 14.34 -1.32
CA LEU A 99 -0.10 14.71 -0.91
C LEU A 99 -0.09 15.94 0.01
N LEU A 100 0.78 15.93 1.03
CA LEU A 100 0.91 17.06 1.95
C LEU A 100 1.34 18.35 1.25
N LEU A 101 2.29 18.25 0.32
CA LEU A 101 2.76 19.38 -0.47
C LEU A 101 1.62 19.97 -1.32
N CYS A 102 0.86 19.12 -2.02
CA CYS A 102 -0.30 19.57 -2.80
C CYS A 102 -1.35 20.25 -1.91
N MET A 103 -1.67 19.66 -0.76
CA MET A 103 -2.62 20.24 0.19
C MET A 103 -2.13 21.58 0.76
N PHE A 104 -0.83 21.69 1.07
CA PHE A 104 -0.24 22.93 1.55
C PHE A 104 -0.41 24.06 0.53
N PHE A 105 -0.12 23.81 -0.75
CA PHE A 105 -0.32 24.82 -1.79
C PHE A 105 -1.78 25.21 -1.97
N ILE A 106 -2.70 24.25 -1.92
CA ILE A 106 -4.15 24.54 -1.99
C ILE A 106 -4.57 25.45 -0.83
N VAL A 107 -4.15 25.12 0.40
CA VAL A 107 -4.44 25.93 1.58
C VAL A 107 -3.82 27.32 1.46
N LEU A 108 -2.57 27.41 1.01
CA LEU A 108 -1.86 28.67 0.85
C LEU A 108 -2.56 29.58 -0.17
N THR A 109 -2.93 29.05 -1.33
CA THR A 109 -3.68 29.79 -2.35
C THR A 109 -5.03 30.25 -1.81
N PHE A 110 -5.75 29.39 -1.08
CA PHE A 110 -7.02 29.77 -0.46
C PHE A 110 -6.85 30.91 0.55
N MET A 111 -5.84 30.83 1.44
CA MET A 111 -5.57 31.87 2.43
C MET A 111 -5.17 33.19 1.75
N TYR A 112 -4.34 33.15 0.72
CA TYR A 112 -3.93 34.31 -0.06
C TYR A 112 -5.11 35.07 -0.68
N LEU A 113 -6.17 34.38 -1.06
CA LEU A 113 -7.39 35.02 -1.60
C LEU A 113 -8.26 35.69 -0.52
N THR A 114 -8.01 35.43 0.75
CA THR A 114 -8.90 35.85 1.86
C THR A 114 -8.26 36.84 2.82
N VAL A 115 -6.94 36.89 2.88
CA VAL A 115 -6.16 37.70 3.83
C VAL A 115 -5.13 38.50 3.05
N ASN A 116 -4.94 39.78 3.38
CA ASN A 116 -4.02 40.67 2.66
C ASN A 116 -2.61 40.73 3.26
N ASP A 117 -2.39 40.09 4.41
CA ASP A 117 -1.12 40.10 5.13
C ASP A 117 -0.37 38.76 5.00
N LEU A 118 0.88 38.82 4.53
CA LEU A 118 1.67 37.63 4.18
C LEU A 118 2.01 36.78 5.41
N GLU A 119 2.37 37.40 6.53
CA GLU A 119 2.72 36.67 7.76
C GLU A 119 1.49 35.94 8.31
N ASN A 120 0.35 36.61 8.35
CA ASN A 120 -0.93 36.01 8.75
C ASN A 120 -1.40 34.90 7.79
N ILE A 121 -1.17 35.04 6.47
CA ILE A 121 -1.43 33.97 5.49
C ILE A 121 -0.60 32.73 5.83
N LEU A 122 0.70 32.90 6.06
CA LEU A 122 1.61 31.79 6.35
C LEU A 122 1.26 31.12 7.68
N TYR A 123 1.04 31.91 8.73
CA TYR A 123 0.62 31.43 10.04
C TYR A 123 -0.66 30.59 9.97
N ARG A 124 -1.72 31.12 9.35
CA ARG A 124 -3.00 30.42 9.21
C ARG A 124 -2.88 29.16 8.36
N SER A 125 -2.09 29.20 7.29
CA SER A 125 -1.85 28.04 6.42
C SER A 125 -1.16 26.91 7.18
N LEU A 126 -0.11 27.22 7.94
CA LEU A 126 0.62 26.24 8.75
C LEU A 126 -0.26 25.66 9.87
N SER A 127 -1.02 26.50 10.58
CA SER A 127 -1.95 26.03 11.62
C SER A 127 -3.05 25.13 11.08
N LEU A 128 -3.58 25.43 9.88
CA LEU A 128 -4.57 24.55 9.24
C LEU A 128 -3.92 23.23 8.79
N MET A 129 -2.69 23.28 8.26
CA MET A 129 -1.97 22.10 7.81
C MET A 129 -1.55 21.18 8.96
N GLU A 130 -1.28 21.70 10.15
CA GLU A 130 -1.16 20.90 11.39
C GLU A 130 -2.42 20.04 11.60
N LYS A 131 -3.60 20.68 11.62
CA LYS A 131 -4.89 20.00 11.86
C LYS A 131 -5.19 18.95 10.80
N ILE A 132 -5.00 19.30 9.53
CA ILE A 132 -5.15 18.38 8.39
C ILE A 132 -4.22 17.17 8.56
N SER A 133 -2.96 17.40 8.93
CA SER A 133 -1.98 16.33 9.10
C SER A 133 -2.35 15.39 10.25
N TYR A 134 -2.82 15.91 11.39
CA TYR A 134 -3.34 15.05 12.47
C TYR A 134 -4.56 14.24 12.03
N PHE A 135 -5.48 14.84 11.30
CA PHE A 135 -6.66 14.16 10.77
C PHE A 135 -6.27 13.00 9.83
N PHE A 136 -5.34 13.22 8.90
CA PHE A 136 -4.85 12.15 8.03
C PHE A 136 -4.09 11.07 8.81
N SER A 137 -3.28 11.45 9.80
CA SER A 137 -2.61 10.50 10.70
C SER A 137 -3.63 9.55 11.34
N PHE A 138 -4.71 10.09 11.89
CA PHE A 138 -5.79 9.30 12.47
C PHE A 138 -6.48 8.39 11.44
N ILE A 139 -6.91 8.93 10.30
CA ILE A 139 -7.64 8.16 9.28
C ILE A 139 -6.81 6.98 8.74
N THR A 140 -5.50 7.17 8.54
CA THR A 140 -4.63 6.13 7.98
C THR A 140 -4.55 4.86 8.84
N LEU A 141 -4.88 4.93 10.14
CA LEU A 141 -4.98 3.76 11.02
C LEU A 141 -6.12 2.81 10.61
N PHE A 142 -7.16 3.35 9.98
CA PHE A 142 -8.38 2.61 9.62
C PHE A 142 -8.42 2.19 8.14
N LEU A 143 -7.65 2.85 7.27
CA LEU A 143 -7.61 2.53 5.85
C LEU A 143 -6.80 1.26 5.57
N LYS A 144 -7.48 0.20 5.12
CA LYS A 144 -6.82 -1.01 4.61
C LYS A 144 -6.27 -0.77 3.20
N SER A 145 -5.08 -1.28 2.94
CA SER A 145 -4.40 -1.24 1.65
C SER A 145 -4.71 -2.45 0.75
N ASP A 146 -5.13 -3.57 1.36
CA ASP A 146 -5.32 -4.89 0.72
C ASP A 146 -4.10 -5.39 -0.07
N LYS A 147 -2.91 -4.86 0.21
CA LYS A 147 -1.65 -5.26 -0.43
C LYS A 147 -1.03 -6.48 0.23
N TYR A 148 -1.37 -6.73 1.49
CA TYR A 148 -0.77 -7.77 2.29
C TYR A 148 -1.83 -8.74 2.81
N LEU A 149 -1.56 -10.04 2.65
CA LEU A 149 -2.33 -11.08 3.32
C LEU A 149 -2.07 -11.09 4.85
N SER A 150 -0.91 -10.59 5.26
CA SER A 150 -0.48 -10.57 6.67
C SER A 150 -1.06 -9.38 7.40
N PHE A 151 -1.82 -9.65 8.46
CA PHE A 151 -2.33 -8.62 9.38
C PHE A 151 -1.20 -7.72 9.93
N TRP A 152 -0.05 -8.31 10.29
CA TRP A 152 1.09 -7.55 10.82
C TRP A 152 1.75 -6.67 9.76
N ASN A 153 1.87 -7.12 8.51
CA ASN A 153 2.39 -6.26 7.44
C ASN A 153 1.40 -5.14 7.10
N GLU A 154 0.10 -5.42 7.19
CA GLU A 154 -0.95 -4.42 6.99
C GLU A 154 -0.91 -3.35 8.10
N ILE A 155 -0.69 -3.75 9.36
CA ILE A 155 -0.42 -2.80 10.45
C ILE A 155 0.82 -1.97 10.17
N LYS A 156 1.94 -2.60 9.80
CA LYS A 156 3.19 -1.87 9.51
C LYS A 156 3.03 -0.87 8.37
N TYR A 157 2.30 -1.22 7.33
CA TYR A 157 1.97 -0.32 6.23
C TYR A 157 1.21 0.91 6.74
N ARG A 158 0.14 0.70 7.52
CA ARG A 158 -0.68 1.78 8.08
C ARG A 158 0.13 2.68 9.02
N LEU A 159 0.86 2.08 9.97
CA LEU A 159 1.71 2.81 10.91
C LEU A 159 2.78 3.66 10.20
N SER A 160 3.30 3.21 9.06
CA SER A 160 4.27 4.00 8.30
C SER A 160 3.67 5.30 7.79
N SER A 161 2.44 5.28 7.25
CA SER A 161 1.71 6.49 6.85
C SER A 161 1.35 7.36 8.05
N THR A 162 0.80 6.75 9.11
CA THR A 162 0.40 7.44 10.34
C THR A 162 1.57 8.23 10.92
N PHE A 163 2.75 7.61 10.97
CA PHE A 163 3.97 8.23 11.49
C PHE A 163 4.40 9.45 10.66
N ILE A 164 4.33 9.35 9.32
CA ILE A 164 4.68 10.47 8.43
C ILE A 164 3.76 11.66 8.69
N PHE A 165 2.44 11.45 8.66
CA PHE A 165 1.47 12.53 8.88
C PHE A 165 1.57 13.13 10.27
N PHE A 166 1.81 12.30 11.29
CA PHE A 166 2.01 12.77 12.66
C PHE A 166 3.26 13.66 12.78
N LEU A 167 4.39 13.23 12.21
CA LEU A 167 5.62 14.01 12.24
C LEU A 167 5.48 15.34 11.47
N SER A 168 4.79 15.32 10.34
CA SER A 168 4.47 16.54 9.58
C SER A 168 3.58 17.50 10.37
N ALA A 169 2.60 16.99 11.14
CA ALA A 169 1.76 17.84 12.00
C ALA A 169 2.62 18.58 13.05
N LEU A 170 3.54 17.87 13.71
CA LEU A 170 4.48 18.47 14.65
C LEU A 170 5.37 19.54 13.98
N PHE A 171 5.85 19.25 12.78
CA PHE A 171 6.66 20.20 12.01
C PHE A 171 5.88 21.48 11.68
N PHE A 172 4.64 21.37 11.18
CA PHE A 172 3.79 22.53 10.88
C PHE A 172 3.47 23.35 12.13
N LYS A 173 3.21 22.68 13.26
CA LYS A 173 3.02 23.35 14.55
C LYS A 173 4.24 24.17 14.93
N VAL A 174 5.42 23.55 14.95
CA VAL A 174 6.68 24.23 15.29
C VAL A 174 6.93 25.41 14.35
N ALA A 175 6.75 25.22 13.03
CA ALA A 175 6.90 26.28 12.05
C ALA A 175 5.95 27.46 12.29
N SER A 176 4.69 27.20 12.68
CA SER A 176 3.71 28.25 12.96
C SER A 176 4.06 29.09 14.20
N VAL A 177 4.75 28.51 15.19
CA VAL A 177 5.17 29.24 16.41
C VAL A 177 6.21 30.31 16.10
N PHE A 178 7.02 30.13 15.06
CA PHE A 178 8.01 31.13 14.64
C PHE A 178 7.40 32.33 13.89
N LEU A 179 6.11 32.30 13.56
CA LEU A 179 5.37 33.36 12.88
C LEU A 179 4.36 34.07 13.82
N LEU A 180 4.37 33.72 15.10
CA LEU A 180 3.68 34.42 16.18
C LEU A 180 4.52 35.60 16.66
#